data_AF-A0A368HC66-F1
#
_entry.id   AF-A0A368HC66-F1
#
_cell.length_a   1.000
_cell.length_b   1.000
_cell.length_c   1.000
_cell.angle_alpha   90.00
_cell.angle_beta   90.00
_cell.angle_gamma   90.00
#
_symmetry.space_group_name_H-M   'P 1'
#
loop_
_entity.id
_entity.type
_entity.pdbx_description
1 polymer ?
#
loop_
_entity_poly.entity_id
_entity_poly.type
_entity_poly.pdbx_seq_one_letter_code
_entity_poly.pdbx_strand_id
1 'polypeptide(L)'
;MISSLLLTLQVFSAFSIQGLASQSLQVPKCSCWAYYYCISENSRIYLAHKIVETMNRTDWKPKYLCHFESFCQSMMTGLDEYEKYKEDYDKLEHEMVKTNEPKRLGEKELETFINKAVESWKNNITKLINKTRFGCELADTVSNTKLLCLFSW
;
A
#
# COMPACT_ATOMS: atom_id res chain seq x y z
N MET A 1 31.60 0.95 -57.95
CA MET A 1 32.50 1.38 -56.87
C MET A 1 31.63 1.85 -55.72
N ILE A 2 31.74 1.11 -54.63
CA ILE A 2 30.86 1.18 -53.47
C ILE A 2 31.19 2.46 -52.71
N SER A 3 30.15 3.26 -52.46
CA SER A 3 30.20 4.51 -51.71
C SER A 3 30.53 4.19 -50.25
N SER A 4 31.82 4.24 -49.91
CA SER A 4 32.36 3.93 -48.58
C SER A 4 32.15 5.06 -47.55
N LEU A 5 31.25 6.02 -47.78
CA LEU A 5 31.11 7.20 -46.91
C LEU A 5 29.75 7.35 -46.21
N LEU A 6 28.81 6.41 -46.38
CA LEU A 6 27.45 6.52 -45.80
C LEU A 6 27.11 5.41 -44.79
N LEU A 7 28.10 4.70 -44.26
CA LEU A 7 27.89 3.50 -43.45
C LEU A 7 28.25 3.61 -41.95
N THR A 8 28.51 4.81 -41.42
CA THR A 8 28.97 4.95 -40.02
C THR A 8 28.17 5.93 -39.14
N LEU A 9 26.96 6.35 -39.56
CA LEU A 9 26.07 7.16 -38.70
C LEU A 9 24.68 6.55 -38.46
N GLN A 10 24.54 5.23 -38.54
CA GLN A 10 23.28 4.52 -38.23
C GLN A 10 23.42 3.44 -37.15
N VAL A 11 24.46 3.51 -36.30
CA VAL A 11 24.65 2.52 -35.21
C VAL A 11 24.15 3.03 -33.85
N PHE A 12 23.67 4.28 -33.75
CA PHE A 12 23.10 4.80 -32.49
C PHE A 12 21.57 4.75 -32.41
N SER A 13 20.87 4.19 -33.40
CA SER A 13 19.40 4.16 -33.46
C SER A 13 18.78 2.78 -33.18
N ALA A 14 19.39 1.97 -32.30
CA ALA A 14 18.84 0.65 -31.96
C ALA A 14 18.77 0.33 -30.46
N PHE A 15 19.12 1.27 -29.58
CA PHE A 15 18.67 1.18 -28.19
C PHE A 15 17.31 1.85 -28.09
N SER A 16 16.28 1.16 -28.58
CA SER A 16 14.96 1.27 -27.97
C SER A 16 15.08 0.71 -26.56
N ILE A 17 15.70 1.48 -25.66
CA ILE A 17 15.31 1.50 -24.26
C ILE A 17 13.92 2.13 -24.29
N GLN A 18 12.94 1.34 -24.74
CA GLN A 18 11.63 1.38 -24.14
C GLN A 18 11.92 1.03 -22.69
N GLY A 19 12.32 2.04 -21.93
CA GLY A 19 12.43 1.93 -20.49
C GLY A 19 11.11 1.35 -20.09
N LEU A 20 11.12 0.12 -19.57
CA LEU A 20 9.97 -0.47 -18.95
C LEU A 20 9.43 0.64 -18.06
N ALA A 21 8.31 1.23 -18.47
CA ALA A 21 7.57 2.11 -17.59
C ALA A 21 7.19 1.17 -16.47
N SER A 22 8.01 1.15 -15.41
CA SER A 22 7.70 0.42 -14.19
C SER A 22 6.32 0.91 -13.87
N GLN A 23 5.30 0.03 -13.97
CA GLN A 23 3.94 0.40 -13.67
C GLN A 23 3.98 1.02 -12.28
N SER A 24 3.84 2.35 -12.22
CA SER A 24 3.78 3.05 -10.97
C SER A 24 2.49 2.58 -10.31
N LEU A 25 2.56 2.35 -8.99
CA LEU A 25 1.39 1.95 -8.24
C LEU A 25 0.32 3.04 -8.41
N GLN A 26 -0.81 2.67 -9.01
CA GLN A 26 -1.97 3.57 -9.09
C GLN A 26 -2.86 3.30 -7.87
N VAL A 27 -2.85 4.25 -6.93
CA VAL A 27 -3.71 4.21 -5.74
C VAL A 27 -5.01 4.97 -6.07
N PRO A 28 -6.18 4.32 -6.03
CA PRO A 28 -7.44 4.98 -6.33
C PRO A 28 -7.84 5.99 -5.24
N LYS A 29 -8.63 7.00 -5.62
CA LYS A 29 -9.40 7.77 -4.65
C LYS A 29 -10.52 6.89 -4.11
N CYS A 30 -10.52 6.64 -2.81
CA CYS A 30 -11.57 5.87 -2.16
C CYS A 30 -12.51 6.79 -1.41
N SER A 31 -13.81 6.55 -1.61
CA SER A 31 -14.86 7.15 -0.79
C SER A 31 -14.92 6.41 0.54
N CYS A 32 -15.02 7.15 1.64
CA CYS A 32 -15.26 6.56 2.94
C CYS A 32 -16.75 6.33 3.14
N TRP A 33 -17.14 5.11 3.56
CA TRP A 33 -18.53 4.75 3.80
C TRP A 33 -18.74 4.67 5.32
N ALA A 34 -19.47 5.65 5.87
CA ALA A 34 -19.95 5.77 7.26
C ALA A 34 -19.13 6.57 8.29
N TYR A 35 -19.81 6.91 9.38
CA TYR A 35 -19.61 7.87 10.50
C TYR A 35 -18.28 7.83 11.29
N TYR A 36 -17.28 7.07 10.83
CA TYR A 36 -16.03 6.82 11.58
C TYR A 36 -14.82 7.47 10.89
N TYR A 37 -13.69 7.51 11.60
CA TYR A 37 -12.43 8.04 11.05
C TYR A 37 -11.95 7.19 9.87
N CYS A 38 -11.56 7.86 8.80
CA CYS A 38 -11.07 7.23 7.57
C CYS A 38 -9.63 7.67 7.31
N ILE A 39 -8.87 6.79 6.68
CA ILE A 39 -7.54 7.09 6.19
C ILE A 39 -7.61 8.27 5.20
N SER A 40 -6.73 9.24 5.39
CA SER A 40 -6.62 10.37 4.47
C SER A 40 -6.07 9.91 3.12
N GLU A 41 -6.35 10.64 2.04
CA GLU A 41 -5.80 10.34 0.71
C GLU A 41 -4.26 10.30 0.73
N ASN A 42 -3.62 11.26 1.41
CA ASN A 42 -2.17 11.30 1.56
C ASN A 42 -1.63 10.06 2.30
N SER A 43 -2.22 9.73 3.45
CA SER A 43 -1.80 8.56 4.24
C SER A 43 -2.02 7.26 3.48
N ARG A 44 -3.11 7.15 2.71
CA ARG A 44 -3.39 6.00 1.83
C ARG A 44 -2.31 5.81 0.79
N ILE A 45 -2.00 6.87 0.05
CA ILE A 45 -0.96 6.85 -0.98
C ILE A 45 0.38 6.47 -0.34
N TYR A 46 0.76 7.16 0.74
CA TYR A 46 2.01 6.91 1.45
C TYR A 46 2.16 5.45 1.90
N LEU A 47 1.14 4.92 2.58
CA LEU A 47 1.11 3.55 3.06
C LEU A 47 1.18 2.53 1.92
N ALA A 48 0.38 2.72 0.87
CA ALA A 48 0.34 1.81 -0.27
C ALA A 48 1.71 1.74 -0.97
N HIS A 49 2.37 2.88 -1.17
CA HIS A 49 3.73 2.92 -1.69
C HIS A 49 4.73 2.20 -0.79
N LYS A 50 4.67 2.40 0.54
CA LYS A 50 5.55 1.73 1.50
C LYS A 50 5.39 0.22 1.51
N ILE A 51 4.17 -0.29 1.44
CA ILE A 51 3.90 -1.73 1.36
C ILE A 51 4.50 -2.31 0.07
N VAL A 52 4.24 -1.70 -1.07
CA VAL A 52 4.73 -2.19 -2.37
C VAL A 52 6.25 -2.11 -2.49
N GLU A 53 6.86 -1.05 -1.97
CA GLU A 53 8.32 -0.93 -1.83
C GLU A 53 8.89 -2.07 -0.97
N THR A 54 8.25 -2.36 0.16
CA THR A 54 8.68 -3.41 1.10
C THR A 54 8.52 -4.83 0.52
N MET A 55 7.52 -5.05 -0.35
CA MET A 55 7.39 -6.32 -1.06
C MET A 55 8.56 -6.60 -2.03
N ASN A 56 9.27 -5.55 -2.46
CA ASN A 56 10.45 -5.62 -3.33
C ASN A 56 10.22 -6.51 -4.58
N ARG A 57 9.07 -6.34 -5.25
CA ARG A 57 8.70 -7.09 -6.45
C ARG A 57 8.84 -6.26 -7.72
N THR A 58 9.54 -6.81 -8.71
CA THR A 58 9.72 -6.20 -10.04
C THR A 58 8.67 -6.62 -11.06
N ASP A 59 8.19 -7.86 -10.95
CA ASP A 59 7.43 -8.51 -12.04
C ASP A 59 5.95 -8.10 -12.03
N TRP A 60 5.39 -7.89 -10.84
CA TRP A 60 4.06 -7.35 -10.64
C TRP A 60 3.93 -6.75 -9.25
N LYS A 61 3.02 -5.77 -9.12
CA LYS A 61 2.71 -5.06 -7.86
C LYS A 61 1.24 -5.28 -7.52
N PRO A 62 0.89 -5.51 -6.24
CA PRO A 62 -0.51 -5.70 -5.88
C PRO A 62 -1.31 -4.43 -6.14
N LYS A 63 -2.58 -4.61 -6.51
CA LYS A 63 -3.51 -3.50 -6.74
C LYS A 63 -4.17 -3.09 -5.44
N TYR A 64 -4.16 -1.78 -5.17
CA TYR A 64 -4.92 -1.21 -4.06
C TYR A 64 -6.42 -1.14 -4.41
N LEU A 65 -7.30 -1.64 -3.55
CA LEU A 65 -8.74 -1.70 -3.78
C LEU A 65 -9.53 -1.03 -2.65
N CYS A 66 -10.38 -0.07 -3.00
CA CYS A 66 -11.17 0.69 -2.03
C CYS A 66 -12.14 -0.17 -1.22
N HIS A 67 -12.70 -1.24 -1.78
CA HIS A 67 -13.59 -2.10 -0.99
C HIS A 67 -12.82 -2.91 0.07
N PHE A 68 -11.51 -3.17 -0.11
CA PHE A 68 -10.70 -3.77 0.95
C PHE A 68 -10.43 -2.76 2.06
N GLU A 69 -10.18 -1.49 1.72
CA GLU A 69 -10.12 -0.39 2.70
C GLU A 69 -11.43 -0.28 3.49
N SER A 70 -12.58 -0.24 2.82
CA SER A 70 -13.89 -0.22 3.49
C SER A 70 -14.10 -1.46 4.37
N PHE A 71 -13.63 -2.63 3.94
CA PHE A 71 -13.74 -3.84 4.75
C PHE A 71 -12.83 -3.79 5.99
N CYS A 72 -11.61 -3.26 5.86
CA CYS A 72 -10.73 -2.97 7.01
C CYS A 72 -11.42 -2.02 8.00
N GLN A 73 -12.11 -0.98 7.51
CA GLN A 73 -12.88 -0.05 8.32
C GLN A 73 -14.01 -0.74 9.09
N SER A 74 -14.81 -1.59 8.42
CA SER A 74 -15.85 -2.38 9.06
C SER A 74 -15.29 -3.26 10.18
N MET A 75 -14.15 -3.91 9.95
CA MET A 75 -13.50 -4.73 10.97
C MET A 75 -13.02 -3.94 12.19
N MET A 76 -12.51 -2.73 12.00
CA MET A 76 -12.10 -1.86 13.11
C MET A 76 -13.26 -1.40 13.98
N THR A 77 -14.48 -1.33 13.43
CA THR A 77 -15.68 -0.90 14.16
C THR A 77 -16.39 -2.04 14.89
N GLY A 78 -15.83 -3.25 14.86
CA GLY A 78 -16.39 -4.41 15.55
C GLY A 78 -17.59 -5.04 14.83
N LEU A 79 -17.76 -4.77 13.54
CA LEU A 79 -18.66 -5.55 12.70
C LEU A 79 -18.03 -6.94 12.52
N ASP A 80 -18.71 -7.97 13.01
CA ASP A 80 -18.21 -9.35 13.14
C ASP A 80 -18.16 -10.12 11.81
N GLU A 81 -17.80 -9.41 10.73
CA GLU A 81 -17.68 -9.98 9.38
C GLU A 81 -16.33 -10.68 9.18
N TYR A 82 -15.29 -10.31 9.93
CA TYR A 82 -13.96 -10.89 9.75
C TYR A 82 -13.94 -12.40 9.97
N GLU A 83 -14.52 -12.89 11.07
CA GLU A 83 -14.46 -14.32 11.39
C GLU A 83 -15.11 -15.19 10.30
N LYS A 84 -16.08 -14.63 9.58
CA LYS A 84 -16.75 -15.29 8.45
C LYS A 84 -15.88 -15.38 7.20
N TYR A 85 -14.98 -14.42 6.97
CA TYR A 85 -14.20 -14.31 5.74
C TYR A 85 -12.69 -14.39 5.94
N LYS A 86 -12.21 -14.73 7.14
CA LYS A 86 -10.77 -14.72 7.49
C LYS A 86 -9.91 -15.62 6.62
N GLU A 87 -10.47 -16.67 6.02
CA GLU A 87 -9.73 -17.57 5.13
C GLU A 87 -9.43 -16.93 3.76
N ASP A 88 -10.18 -15.90 3.37
CA ASP A 88 -10.03 -15.20 2.10
C ASP A 88 -8.93 -14.12 2.14
N TYR A 89 -8.44 -13.78 3.34
CA TYR A 89 -7.55 -12.64 3.55
C TYR A 89 -6.37 -12.97 4.46
N ASP A 90 -5.18 -12.50 4.09
CA ASP A 90 -4.11 -12.32 5.06
C ASP A 90 -4.24 -10.95 5.71
N LYS A 91 -4.23 -10.92 7.04
CA LYS A 91 -4.37 -9.71 7.85
C LYS A 91 -3.03 -9.28 8.45
N LEU A 92 -2.71 -7.99 8.30
CA LEU A 92 -1.64 -7.32 9.03
C LEU A 92 -2.23 -6.18 9.87
N GLU A 93 -1.81 -6.08 11.12
CA GLU A 93 -2.40 -5.17 12.10
C GLU A 93 -1.32 -4.58 13.02
N HIS A 94 -1.45 -3.29 13.33
CA HIS A 94 -0.53 -2.55 14.18
C HIS A 94 -1.32 -1.50 14.95
N GLU A 95 -1.05 -1.41 16.25
CA GLU A 95 -1.85 -0.59 17.16
C GLU A 95 -0.94 0.11 18.16
N MET A 96 -1.27 1.37 18.47
CA MET A 96 -0.60 2.19 19.46
C MET A 96 -1.63 2.85 20.38
N VAL A 97 -1.68 2.37 21.62
CA VAL A 97 -2.50 2.97 22.69
C VAL A 97 -1.79 4.22 23.24
N LYS A 98 -2.51 5.34 23.30
CA LYS A 98 -2.01 6.66 23.73
C LYS A 98 -2.42 6.94 25.18
N THR A 99 -1.63 6.47 26.14
CA THR A 99 -1.95 6.63 27.57
C THR A 99 -1.46 7.96 28.15
N ASN A 100 -0.32 8.48 27.68
CA ASN A 100 0.37 9.60 28.33
C ASN A 100 0.10 10.96 27.64
N GLU A 101 -0.27 10.93 26.35
CA GLU A 101 -0.61 12.11 25.56
C GLU A 101 -1.78 11.80 24.62
N PRO A 102 -3.02 11.74 25.14
CA PRO A 102 -4.19 11.44 24.32
C PRO A 102 -4.48 12.63 23.38
N LYS A 103 -4.03 12.51 22.14
CA LYS A 103 -4.28 13.47 21.05
C LYS A 103 -4.29 12.75 19.72
N ARG A 104 -4.92 13.34 18.71
CA ARG A 104 -4.75 12.89 17.32
C ARG A 104 -3.33 13.20 16.83
N LEU A 105 -2.80 12.31 16.02
CA LEU A 105 -1.48 12.46 15.43
C LEU A 105 -1.54 13.46 14.26
N GLY A 106 -0.53 14.32 14.17
CA GLY A 106 -0.28 15.11 12.96
C GLY A 106 0.21 14.23 11.81
N GLU A 107 0.22 14.77 10.59
CA GLU A 107 0.59 14.04 9.37
C GLU A 107 1.97 13.36 9.47
N LYS A 108 2.99 14.06 9.99
CA LYS A 108 4.34 13.50 10.18
C LYS A 108 4.39 12.38 11.23
N GLU A 109 3.58 12.49 12.28
CA GLU A 109 3.48 11.46 13.32
C GLU A 109 2.76 10.22 12.76
N LEU A 110 1.75 10.41 11.91
CA LEU A 110 1.09 9.33 11.16
C LEU A 110 2.05 8.63 10.20
N GLU A 111 2.87 9.37 9.43
CA GLU A 111 3.90 8.75 8.58
C GLU A 111 4.91 7.96 9.41
N THR A 112 5.32 8.48 10.57
CA THR A 112 6.22 7.77 11.49
C THR A 112 5.59 6.48 12.01
N PHE A 113 4.31 6.53 12.37
CA PHE A 113 3.53 5.36 12.77
C PHE A 113 3.41 4.33 11.63
N ILE A 114 3.11 4.78 10.40
CA ILE A 114 3.06 3.93 9.21
C ILE A 114 4.41 3.23 8.97
N ASN A 115 5.53 3.97 9.04
CA ASN A 115 6.86 3.39 8.85
C ASN A 115 7.17 2.32 9.90
N LYS A 116 6.83 2.56 11.17
CA LYS A 116 6.99 1.57 12.23
C LYS A 116 6.14 0.32 11.97
N ALA A 117 4.89 0.49 11.56
CA ALA A 117 4.00 -0.62 11.23
C ALA A 117 4.58 -1.46 10.08
N VAL A 118 4.95 -0.82 8.96
CA VAL A 118 5.49 -1.50 7.78
C VAL A 118 6.80 -2.22 8.08
N GLU A 119 7.73 -1.60 8.84
CA GLU A 119 8.97 -2.27 9.22
C GLU A 119 8.69 -3.48 10.12
N SER A 120 7.74 -3.37 11.07
CA SER A 120 7.35 -4.51 11.91
C SER A 120 6.75 -5.68 11.12
N TRP A 121 6.15 -5.39 9.96
CA TRP A 121 5.52 -6.39 9.09
C TRP A 121 6.41 -6.87 7.95
N LYS A 122 7.63 -6.36 7.80
CA LYS A 122 8.51 -6.62 6.65
C LYS A 122 8.65 -8.09 6.28
N ASN A 123 8.86 -8.95 7.28
CA ASN A 123 8.97 -10.41 7.09
C ASN A 123 7.65 -11.07 6.68
N ASN A 124 6.51 -10.48 7.06
CA ASN A 124 5.19 -10.99 6.68
C ASN A 124 4.83 -10.50 5.28
N ILE A 125 5.05 -9.21 4.99
CA ILE A 125 4.83 -8.60 3.67
C ILE A 125 5.61 -9.36 2.58
N THR A 126 6.86 -9.73 2.85
CA THR A 126 7.69 -10.53 1.93
C THR A 126 7.22 -11.98 1.75
N LYS A 127 6.37 -12.51 2.63
CA LYS A 127 5.72 -13.82 2.45
C LYS A 127 4.39 -13.72 1.70
N LEU A 128 3.78 -12.54 1.67
CA LEU A 128 2.56 -12.25 0.92
C LEU A 128 2.81 -12.03 -0.58
N ILE A 129 3.95 -12.52 -1.10
CA ILE A 129 4.35 -12.30 -2.49
C ILE A 129 3.21 -12.64 -3.45
N ASN A 130 2.46 -13.71 -3.21
CA ASN A 130 1.48 -14.19 -4.18
C ASN A 130 0.15 -13.39 -4.19
N LYS A 131 -0.06 -12.45 -3.27
CA LYS A 131 -1.33 -11.73 -3.09
C LYS A 131 -1.51 -10.54 -4.04
N THR A 132 -2.42 -10.63 -5.01
CA THR A 132 -2.51 -9.64 -6.10
C THR A 132 -3.27 -8.36 -5.74
N ARG A 133 -3.95 -8.34 -4.59
CA ARG A 133 -4.83 -7.25 -4.18
C ARG A 133 -4.67 -6.94 -2.71
N PHE A 134 -4.81 -5.67 -2.35
CA PHE A 134 -4.81 -5.25 -0.96
C PHE A 134 -5.61 -3.97 -0.74
N GLY A 135 -5.92 -3.70 0.52
CA GLY A 135 -6.44 -2.42 0.99
C GLY A 135 -6.15 -2.27 2.47
N CYS A 136 -6.12 -1.03 2.95
CA CYS A 136 -5.74 -0.74 4.32
C CYS A 136 -6.56 0.41 4.87
N GLU A 137 -6.87 0.35 6.16
CA GLU A 137 -7.52 1.43 6.89
C GLU A 137 -6.61 1.91 8.03
N LEU A 138 -6.64 3.22 8.31
CA LEU A 138 -5.93 3.85 9.42
C LEU A 138 -6.93 4.68 10.23
N ALA A 139 -7.25 4.19 11.42
CA ALA A 139 -8.08 4.90 12.38
C ALA A 139 -7.20 5.60 13.41
N ASP A 140 -7.27 6.93 13.45
CA ASP A 140 -6.62 7.75 14.46
C ASP A 140 -7.64 8.41 15.40
N THR A 141 -7.71 7.89 16.62
CA THR A 141 -8.54 8.42 17.70
C THR A 141 -7.66 9.12 18.74
N VAL A 142 -8.30 9.81 19.69
CA VAL A 142 -7.60 10.50 20.78
C VAL A 142 -6.84 9.52 21.68
N SER A 143 -7.34 8.30 21.85
CA SER A 143 -6.78 7.29 22.76
C SER A 143 -5.98 6.19 22.05
N ASN A 144 -6.10 6.06 20.73
CA ASN A 144 -5.52 4.94 19.98
C ASN A 144 -5.28 5.31 18.52
N THR A 145 -4.18 4.83 17.94
CA THR A 145 -3.95 4.79 16.48
C THR A 145 -3.83 3.33 16.05
N LYS A 146 -4.66 2.93 15.09
CA LYS A 146 -4.72 1.56 14.59
C LYS A 146 -4.60 1.55 13.06
N LEU A 147 -3.78 0.64 12.55
CA LEU A 147 -3.61 0.38 11.13
C LEU A 147 -3.88 -1.09 10.85
N LEU A 148 -4.71 -1.36 9.84
CA LEU A 148 -5.07 -2.70 9.42
C LEU A 148 -4.98 -2.78 7.90
N CYS A 149 -4.38 -3.86 7.39
CA CYS A 149 -4.32 -4.16 5.96
C CYS A 149 -4.81 -5.59 5.72
N LEU A 150 -5.57 -5.76 4.64
CA LEU A 150 -5.99 -7.06 4.13
C LEU A 150 -5.38 -7.32 2.76
N PHE A 151 -4.94 -8.54 2.53
CA PHE A 151 -4.33 -8.99 1.28
C PHE A 151 -5.05 -10.23 0.75
N SER A 152 -5.33 -10.26 -0.55
CA SER A 152 -6.02 -11.38 -1.21
C SER A 152 -5.59 -11.54 -2.67
N TRP A 153 -6.29 -12.41 -3.40
CA TRP A 153 -5.98 -12.87 -4.76
C TRP A 153 -6.78 -12.16 -5.84
#